data_AF-A0A8T1S315-F1
#
_entry.id   AF-A0A8T1S315-F1
#
_cell.length_a   1.000
_cell.length_b   1.000
_cell.length_c   1.000
_cell.angle_alpha   90.00
_cell.angle_beta   90.00
_cell.angle_gamma   90.00
#
_symmetry.space_group_name_H-M   'P 1'
#
loop_
_entity.id
_entity.type
_entity.pdbx_description
1 polymer ?
#
loop_
_entity_poly.entity_id
_entity_poly.type
_entity_poly.pdbx_seq_one_letter_code
_entity_poly.pdbx_strand_id
1 'polypeptide(L)'
;CFASRQRAVGLLLLCEVALGECQELLEANAEAGKLPAGKHSTKGLGKLAPAPANSILLDGAAVPLGPALETGVTNPHGYTLNYNEFVVYDPGQVRMRYLLQVR
;
A
#
# COMPACT_ATOMS: atom_id res chain seq x y z
N CYS A 1 -8.76 12.48 2.13
CA CYS A 1 -10.05 12.92 2.70
C CYS A 1 -10.28 14.44 2.61
N PHE A 2 -9.31 15.27 2.17
CA PHE A 2 -9.45 16.74 2.10
C PHE A 2 -10.02 17.39 3.37
N ALA A 3 -9.75 16.80 4.54
CA ALA A 3 -10.17 17.35 5.83
C ALA A 3 -9.50 18.70 6.09
N SER A 4 -10.19 19.58 6.82
CA SER A 4 -9.71 20.93 7.15
C SER A 4 -10.01 21.27 8.61
N ARG A 5 -9.47 22.38 9.11
CA ARG A 5 -9.77 22.84 10.48
C ARG A 5 -11.25 23.11 10.70
N GLN A 6 -11.95 23.63 9.68
CA GLN A 6 -13.40 23.87 9.73
C GLN A 6 -14.22 22.60 9.47
N ARG A 7 -13.66 21.62 8.76
CA ARG A 7 -14.27 20.32 8.44
C ARG A 7 -13.31 19.20 8.87
N ALA A 8 -13.24 19.01 10.20
CA ALA A 8 -12.22 18.17 10.82
C ALA A 8 -12.50 16.67 10.70
N VAL A 9 -13.68 16.26 10.24
CA VAL A 9 -14.02 14.83 10.11
C VAL A 9 -13.64 14.33 8.72
N GLY A 10 -12.81 13.29 8.67
CA GLY A 10 -12.49 12.53 7.48
C GLY A 10 -12.91 11.06 7.61
N LEU A 11 -13.06 10.39 6.48
CA LEU A 11 -13.27 8.94 6.44
C LEU A 11 -12.02 8.25 5.90
N LEU A 12 -11.66 7.11 6.52
CA LEU A 12 -10.67 6.17 6.01
C LEU A 12 -11.32 4.81 5.84
N LEU A 13 -11.09 4.17 4.70
CA LEU A 13 -11.60 2.85 4.38
C LEU A 13 -10.47 1.83 4.50
N LEU A 14 -10.68 0.78 5.28
CA LEU A 14 -9.82 -0.39 5.32
C LEU A 14 -10.44 -1.51 4.50
N CYS A 15 -9.64 -2.04 3.59
CA CYS A 15 -9.99 -3.15 2.72
C CYS A 15 -9.06 -4.33 2.97
N GLU A 16 -9.61 -5.54 2.90
CA GLU A 16 -8.83 -6.72 2.57
C GLU A 16 -8.46 -6.62 1.09
N VAL A 17 -7.17 -6.76 0.77
CA VAL A 17 -6.65 -6.68 -0.60
C VAL A 17 -5.83 -7.93 -0.90
N ALA A 18 -6.27 -8.71 -1.87
CA ALA A 18 -5.58 -9.91 -2.36
C ALA A 18 -4.45 -9.49 -3.32
N LEU A 19 -3.30 -9.11 -2.76
CA LEU A 19 -2.14 -8.65 -3.54
C LEU A 19 -1.53 -9.78 -4.39
N GLY A 20 -1.52 -11.02 -3.89
CA GLY A 20 -0.78 -12.11 -4.52
C GLY A 20 0.70 -11.73 -4.71
N GLU A 21 1.28 -12.19 -5.81
CA GLU A 21 2.64 -11.82 -6.20
C GLU A 21 2.72 -10.40 -6.80
N CYS A 22 3.44 -9.51 -6.13
CA CYS A 22 3.64 -8.13 -6.58
C CYS A 22 4.77 -7.99 -7.61
N GLN A 23 4.57 -7.17 -8.64
CA GLN A 23 5.66 -6.53 -9.39
C GLN A 23 6.20 -5.36 -8.55
N GLU A 24 7.49 -5.38 -8.23
CA GLU A 24 8.11 -4.30 -7.47
C GLU A 24 8.72 -3.25 -8.39
N LEU A 25 8.45 -1.97 -8.13
CA LEU A 25 8.93 -0.84 -8.93
C LEU A 25 9.62 0.20 -8.05
N LEU A 26 10.74 0.74 -8.54
CA LEU A 26 11.51 1.82 -7.88
C LEU A 26 11.10 3.23 -8.33
N GLU A 27 10.39 3.33 -9.45
CA GLU A 27 10.00 4.60 -10.07
C GLU A 27 8.60 4.51 -10.69
N ALA A 28 8.02 5.68 -10.98
CA ALA A 28 6.71 5.78 -11.59
C ALA A 28 6.75 5.22 -13.03
N ASN A 29 5.78 4.37 -13.36
CA ASN A 29 5.63 3.80 -14.69
C ASN A 29 4.15 3.83 -15.09
N ALA A 30 3.82 4.57 -16.16
CA ALA A 30 2.46 4.66 -16.69
C ALA A 30 1.91 3.30 -17.14
N GLU A 31 2.79 2.37 -17.51
CA GLU A 31 2.46 1.04 -17.98
C GLU A 31 2.51 -0.02 -16.87
N ALA A 32 2.58 0.38 -15.59
CA ALA A 32 2.67 -0.53 -14.45
C ALA A 32 1.50 -1.53 -14.33
N GLY A 33 0.37 -1.26 -14.99
CA GLY A 33 -0.75 -2.21 -15.08
C GLY A 33 -0.52 -3.37 -16.04
N LYS A 34 0.51 -3.31 -16.90
CA LYS A 34 0.95 -4.43 -17.74
C LYS A 34 1.81 -5.39 -16.93
N LEU A 35 1.14 -6.16 -16.07
CA LEU A 35 1.80 -7.08 -15.17
C LEU A 35 2.56 -8.20 -15.92
N PRO A 36 3.81 -8.50 -15.55
CA PRO A 36 4.51 -9.69 -16.00
C PRO A 36 3.74 -10.96 -15.64
N ALA A 37 3.99 -12.04 -16.39
CA ALA A 37 3.37 -13.33 -16.11
C ALA A 37 3.61 -13.76 -14.65
N GLY A 38 2.53 -14.16 -13.96
CA GLY A 38 2.56 -14.59 -12.56
C GLY A 38 2.53 -13.45 -11.53
N LYS A 39 2.48 -12.18 -11.94
CA LYS A 39 2.22 -11.04 -11.04
C LYS A 39 0.74 -10.65 -11.07
N HIS A 40 0.25 -10.16 -9.94
CA HIS A 40 -1.18 -9.86 -9.72
C HIS A 40 -1.44 -8.43 -9.25
N SER A 41 -0.39 -7.73 -8.82
CA SER A 41 -0.45 -6.35 -8.33
C SER A 41 0.90 -5.66 -8.51
N THR A 42 0.92 -4.35 -8.30
CA THR A 42 2.14 -3.54 -8.29
C THR A 42 2.41 -3.04 -6.88
N LYS A 43 3.67 -3.07 -6.48
CA LYS A 43 4.18 -2.49 -5.24
C LYS A 43 5.24 -1.45 -5.59
N GLY A 44 4.91 -0.17 -5.39
CA GLY A 44 5.89 0.90 -5.40
C GLY A 44 6.74 0.81 -4.14
N LEU A 45 8.06 0.70 -4.29
CA LEU A 45 8.98 0.55 -3.17
C LEU A 45 9.38 1.92 -2.60
N GLY A 46 9.10 2.12 -1.32
CA GLY A 46 9.45 3.32 -0.57
C GLY A 46 10.58 3.11 0.43
N LYS A 47 11.15 4.23 0.88
CA LYS A 47 12.21 4.29 1.90
C LYS A 47 11.74 3.81 3.27
N LEU A 48 10.47 4.04 3.61
CA LEU A 48 9.90 3.68 4.90
C LEU A 48 8.75 2.68 4.74
N ALA A 49 8.78 1.61 5.52
CA ALA A 49 7.70 0.64 5.59
C ALA A 49 7.62 -0.02 6.99
N PRO A 50 6.44 -0.52 7.40
CA PRO A 50 6.33 -1.40 8.57
C PRO A 50 7.20 -2.66 8.41
N ALA A 51 7.80 -3.12 9.50
CA ALA A 51 8.52 -4.40 9.49
C ALA A 51 7.53 -5.57 9.33
N PRO A 52 7.78 -6.54 8.43
CA PRO A 52 6.90 -7.71 8.29
C PRO A 52 6.69 -8.46 9.62
N ALA A 53 7.72 -8.50 10.47
CA ALA A 53 7.67 -9.14 11.79
C ALA A 53 6.67 -8.51 12.76
N ASN A 54 6.24 -7.27 12.53
CA ASN A 54 5.24 -6.59 13.35
C ASN A 54 3.80 -6.87 12.87
N SER A 55 3.63 -7.59 11.76
CA SER A 55 2.31 -7.85 11.20
C SER A 55 1.54 -8.84 12.08
N ILE A 56 0.26 -8.55 12.28
CA ILE A 56 -0.69 -9.47 12.93
C ILE A 56 -1.69 -9.99 11.90
N LEU A 57 -2.39 -11.08 12.24
CA LEU A 57 -3.56 -11.53 11.48
C LEU A 57 -4.83 -11.01 12.16
N LEU A 58 -5.69 -10.38 11.37
CA LEU A 58 -7.05 -10.00 11.76
C LEU A 58 -8.02 -10.61 10.75
N ASP A 59 -8.90 -11.51 11.20
CA ASP A 59 -9.84 -12.24 10.34
C ASP A 59 -9.19 -12.94 9.13
N GLY A 60 -7.94 -13.38 9.30
CA GLY A 60 -7.16 -14.06 8.24
C GLY A 60 -6.41 -13.12 7.29
N ALA A 61 -6.55 -11.79 7.45
CA ALA A 61 -5.80 -10.79 6.68
C ALA A 61 -4.62 -10.26 7.48
N ALA A 62 -3.48 -10.04 6.80
CA ALA A 62 -2.31 -9.43 7.40
C ALA A 62 -2.54 -7.92 7.61
N VAL A 63 -2.33 -7.46 8.85
CA VAL A 63 -2.37 -6.04 9.22
C VAL A 63 -0.94 -5.57 9.51
N PRO A 64 -0.32 -4.75 8.64
CA PRO A 64 1.06 -4.31 8.82
C PRO A 64 1.14 -3.21 9.88
N LEU A 65 1.39 -3.59 11.13
CA LEU A 65 1.50 -2.64 12.25
C LEU A 65 2.82 -1.88 12.21
N GLY A 66 2.77 -0.60 12.59
CA GLY A 66 3.95 0.24 12.74
C GLY A 66 4.85 -0.15 13.93
N PRO A 67 5.93 0.61 14.18
CA PRO A 67 6.34 1.81 13.46
C PRO A 67 6.91 1.50 12.06
N ALA A 68 6.99 2.53 11.22
CA ALA A 68 7.73 2.43 9.96
C ALA A 68 9.24 2.48 10.20
N LEU A 69 9.99 1.67 9.47
CA LEU A 69 11.45 1.57 9.53
C LEU A 69 12.03 1.78 8.13
N GLU A 70 13.32 2.14 8.09
CA GLU A 70 14.08 2.21 6.84
C GLU A 70 14.13 0.84 6.15
N THR A 71 13.80 0.83 4.87
CA THR A 71 13.79 -0.39 4.04
C THR A 71 15.14 -0.63 3.35
N GLY A 72 16.02 0.38 3.32
CA GLY A 72 17.24 0.39 2.52
C GLY A 72 17.01 0.59 1.01
N VAL A 73 15.75 0.74 0.58
CA VAL A 73 15.41 0.99 -0.83
C VAL A 73 15.95 2.35 -1.25
N THR A 74 16.71 2.37 -2.34
CA THR A 74 17.19 3.58 -3.00
C THR A 74 17.07 3.40 -4.51
N ASN A 75 16.50 4.39 -5.19
CA ASN A 75 16.51 4.47 -6.64
C ASN A 75 17.79 5.19 -7.10
N PRO A 76 18.74 4.50 -7.77
CA PRO A 76 19.97 5.12 -8.24
C PRO A 76 19.76 6.09 -9.41
N HIS A 77 18.58 6.07 -10.05
CA HIS A 77 18.28 6.84 -11.25
C HIS A 77 17.41 8.08 -10.98
N GLY A 78 17.06 8.35 -9.71
CA GLY A 78 16.27 9.53 -9.38
C GLY A 78 15.60 9.47 -8.01
N TYR A 79 14.37 9.95 -7.95
CA TYR A 79 13.61 9.97 -6.72
C TYR A 79 13.20 8.56 -6.29
N THR A 80 13.25 8.33 -4.98
CA THR A 80 12.70 7.13 -4.33
C THR A 80 11.45 7.54 -3.57
N LEU A 81 10.39 6.74 -3.65
CA LEU A 81 9.16 6.97 -2.90
C LEU A 81 9.45 7.05 -1.39
N ASN A 82 8.71 7.87 -0.67
CA ASN A 82 8.86 7.94 0.79
C ASN A 82 8.30 6.68 1.47
N TYR A 83 7.17 6.17 0.99
CA TYR A 83 6.46 5.01 1.56
C TYR A 83 6.07 4.03 0.46
N ASN A 84 5.82 2.77 0.84
CA ASN A 84 5.26 1.81 -0.09
C ASN A 84 3.83 2.19 -0.51
N GLU A 85 3.50 1.91 -1.76
CA GLU A 85 2.14 1.98 -2.30
C GLU A 85 1.81 0.67 -3.00
N PHE A 86 0.55 0.23 -2.90
CA PHE A 86 0.08 -1.02 -3.47
C PHE A 86 -1.10 -0.75 -4.42
N VAL A 87 -1.04 -1.33 -5.61
CA VAL A 87 -2.06 -1.14 -6.66
C VAL A 87 -2.48 -2.51 -7.18
N VAL A 88 -3.79 -2.77 -7.15
CA VAL A 88 -4.42 -3.94 -7.79
C VAL A 88 -5.19 -3.49 -9.03
N TYR A 89 -5.37 -4.40 -9.99
CA TYR A 89 -5.95 -4.09 -11.30
C TYR A 89 -7.26 -4.82 -11.57
N ASP A 90 -7.63 -5.79 -10.73
CA ASP A 90 -8.94 -6.43 -10.73
C ASP A 90 -9.73 -6.00 -9.47
N PRO A 91 -10.93 -5.41 -9.62
CA PRO A 91 -11.81 -5.11 -8.48
C PRO A 91 -12.13 -6.33 -7.60
N GLY A 92 -12.10 -7.54 -8.16
CA GLY A 92 -12.27 -8.80 -7.42
C GLY A 92 -11.20 -9.04 -6.35
N GLN A 93 -10.06 -8.34 -6.42
CA GLN A 93 -9.01 -8.40 -5.40
C GLN A 93 -9.30 -7.54 -4.16
N VAL A 94 -10.37 -6.74 -4.15
CA VAL A 94 -10.67 -5.79 -3.07
C VAL A 94 -11.96 -6.15 -2.37
N ARG A 95 -11.90 -6.24 -1.03
CA ARG A 95 -13.07 -6.40 -0.17
C ARG A 95 -13.07 -5.35 0.93
N MET A 96 -14.03 -4.42 0.89
CA MET A 96 -14.22 -3.41 1.92
C MET A 96 -14.63 -4.06 3.25
N ARG A 97 -13.99 -3.69 4.37
CA ARG A 97 -14.25 -4.31 5.69
C ARG A 97 -14.64 -3.31 6.77
N TYR A 98 -13.92 -2.20 6.87
CA TYR A 98 -14.15 -1.21 7.92
C TYR A 98 -14.11 0.20 7.34
N LEU A 99 -15.06 1.03 7.77
CA LEU A 99 -15.06 2.46 7.48
C LEU A 99 -14.86 3.22 8.79
N LEU A 100 -13.74 3.92 8.89
CA LEU A 100 -13.34 4.66 10.07
C LEU A 100 -13.70 6.12 9.91
N GLN A 101 -14.40 6.67 10.89
CA GLN A 101 -14.54 8.10 11.06
C GLN A 101 -13.37 8.62 11.89
N VAL A 102 -12.58 9.53 11.32
CA VAL A 102 -11.37 10.09 11.93
C VAL A 102 -11.56 11.59 12.10
N ARG A 103 -11.05 12.14 13.21
CA ARG A 103 -11.13 13.57 13.55
C ARG A 103 -9.76 14.10 13.95
#